data_AF-A0A1N7NLM2-F1
#
_entry.id   AF-A0A1N7NLM2-F1
#
_cell.length_a   1.000
_cell.length_b   1.000
_cell.length_c   1.000
_cell.angle_alpha   90.00
_cell.angle_beta   90.00
_cell.angle_gamma   90.00
#
_symmetry.space_group_name_H-M   'P 1'
#
loop_
_entity.id
_entity.type
_entity.pdbx_description
1 polymer ?
#
loop_
_entity_poly.entity_id
_entity_poly.type
_entity_poly.pdbx_seq_one_letter_code
_entity_poly.pdbx_strand_id
1 'polypeptide(L)'
;MKPIALSACAAFFAVAEPAFSQESDESSSSGDEFSEAVDQHFDSQIKKKIRQNLTERLLDEIANEKLNEITKKIPGIIANNTPAGKVISILSGGAKMAFTISPAGPGSDMSGSCASSEGELFQYFSDRFGGPGMAANNAVISLANQGTTDVISKDPFKYLIRDSEFCEKLSAWKNPAPTLSNAARYLVQQHIHQGCEGRSGSFSEQGITITDLDGDGRDDLILSDEWIECEGAQQQSKTCGTKVCEAIVYMRRGSTLDRVTSFNGTGIEVGHGERPTVSFLQHDLSNFKFGWDGNQFRQR
;
A
#
# COMPACT_ATOMS: atom_id res chain seq x y z
N MET A 1 -14.16 60.30 -4.48
CA MET A 1 -13.94 59.88 -3.08
C MET A 1 -15.28 59.40 -2.52
N LYS A 2 -15.40 58.11 -2.20
CA LYS A 2 -16.62 57.49 -1.66
C LYS A 2 -16.41 57.22 -0.16
N PRO A 3 -17.39 57.48 0.73
CA PRO A 3 -17.22 57.21 2.15
C PRO A 3 -17.40 55.72 2.47
N ILE A 4 -16.51 55.21 3.32
CA ILE A 4 -16.52 53.87 3.90
C ILE A 4 -17.29 53.96 5.22
N ALA A 5 -18.34 53.13 5.37
CA ALA A 5 -19.05 52.94 6.62
C ALA A 5 -18.38 51.82 7.43
N LEU A 6 -17.83 52.17 8.59
CA LEU A 6 -17.38 51.24 9.63
C LEU A 6 -18.60 50.79 10.44
N SER A 7 -18.86 49.48 10.46
CA SER A 7 -19.82 48.86 11.38
C SER A 7 -19.04 47.99 12.36
N ALA A 8 -19.04 48.43 13.61
CA ALA A 8 -18.54 47.70 14.76
C ALA A 8 -19.68 46.84 15.33
N CYS A 9 -19.47 45.52 15.43
CA CYS A 9 -20.29 44.66 16.28
C CYS A 9 -19.46 44.14 17.44
N ALA A 10 -19.95 44.48 18.63
CA ALA A 10 -19.38 44.18 19.93
C ALA A 10 -19.60 42.72 20.34
N ALA A 11 -18.76 42.31 21.27
CA ALA A 11 -18.68 41.01 21.91
C ALA A 11 -19.92 40.64 22.74
N PHE A 12 -20.17 39.33 22.88
CA PHE A 12 -20.90 38.76 24.00
C PHE A 12 -20.08 37.62 24.61
N PHE A 13 -19.76 37.78 25.89
CA PHE A 13 -19.26 36.75 26.80
C PHE A 13 -20.43 35.87 27.25
N ALA A 14 -20.21 34.55 27.33
CA ALA A 14 -20.88 33.68 28.30
C ALA A 14 -20.00 32.46 28.57
N VAL A 15 -19.35 32.47 29.72
CA VAL A 15 -18.68 31.33 30.35
C VAL A 15 -19.75 30.57 31.14
N ALA A 16 -19.83 29.26 30.96
CA ALA A 16 -20.60 28.38 31.83
C ALA A 16 -19.74 27.16 32.15
N GLU A 17 -19.28 27.09 33.40
CA GLU A 17 -18.76 25.88 34.04
C GLU A 17 -19.93 25.08 34.61
N PRO A 18 -19.89 23.74 34.55
CA PRO A 18 -20.50 22.92 35.58
C PRO A 18 -19.42 22.28 36.45
N ALA A 19 -19.47 22.63 37.73
CA ALA A 19 -18.92 21.84 38.81
C ALA A 19 -19.63 20.48 38.87
N PHE A 20 -18.86 19.39 38.95
CA PHE A 20 -19.39 18.10 39.37
C PHE A 20 -18.55 17.50 40.48
N SER A 21 -19.27 17.10 41.52
CA SER A 21 -18.82 16.64 42.83
C SER A 21 -18.10 15.29 42.75
N GLN A 22 -17.10 15.13 43.61
CA GLN A 22 -16.58 13.83 44.04
C GLN A 22 -17.67 13.01 44.74
N GLU A 23 -17.77 11.74 44.36
CA GLU A 23 -18.25 10.65 45.21
C GLU A 23 -17.10 9.64 45.32
N SER A 24 -16.62 9.45 46.54
CA SER A 24 -15.85 8.30 46.98
C SER A 24 -16.83 7.19 47.36
N ASP A 25 -16.61 5.96 46.91
CA ASP A 25 -16.46 4.79 47.79
C ASP A 25 -16.44 3.44 47.02
N GLU A 26 -15.82 2.48 47.70
CA GLU A 26 -15.96 1.02 47.56
C GLU A 26 -15.16 0.26 46.46
N SER A 27 -13.94 -0.08 46.91
CA SER A 27 -13.26 -1.36 46.68
C SER A 27 -14.21 -2.57 46.68
N SER A 28 -14.32 -3.27 45.55
CA SER A 28 -14.71 -4.68 45.51
C SER A 28 -13.94 -5.43 44.42
N SER A 29 -13.14 -6.39 44.87
CA SER A 29 -12.51 -7.51 44.14
C SER A 29 -13.30 -8.01 42.92
N SER A 30 -12.79 -7.81 41.70
CA SER A 30 -13.32 -8.38 40.44
C SER A 30 -12.20 -8.98 39.56
N GLY A 31 -11.26 -9.72 40.16
CA GLY A 31 -10.05 -10.22 39.49
C GLY A 31 -10.23 -11.40 38.54
N ASP A 32 -11.35 -12.15 38.62
CA ASP A 32 -11.41 -13.47 37.98
C ASP A 32 -12.32 -13.54 36.74
N GLU A 33 -13.38 -12.73 36.63
CA GLU A 33 -14.27 -12.77 35.45
C GLU A 33 -13.65 -12.17 34.18
N PHE A 34 -12.75 -11.20 34.32
CA PHE A 34 -12.11 -10.57 33.16
C PHE A 34 -11.04 -11.48 32.54
N SER A 35 -10.33 -12.27 33.35
CA SER A 35 -9.35 -13.24 32.86
C SER A 35 -10.03 -14.33 32.03
N GLU A 36 -11.18 -14.84 32.49
CA GLU A 36 -11.91 -15.89 31.79
C GLU A 36 -12.54 -15.40 30.47
N ALA A 37 -13.05 -14.17 30.43
CA ALA A 37 -13.58 -13.57 29.20
C ALA A 37 -12.48 -13.30 28.16
N VAL A 38 -11.28 -12.89 28.61
CA VAL A 38 -10.13 -12.66 27.74
C VAL A 38 -9.60 -13.98 27.17
N ASP A 39 -9.49 -15.03 28.00
CA ASP A 39 -9.04 -16.34 27.55
C ASP A 39 -10.02 -17.00 26.57
N GLN A 40 -11.33 -16.86 26.80
CA GLN A 40 -12.36 -17.33 25.87
C GLN A 40 -12.32 -16.58 24.52
N HIS A 41 -12.04 -15.27 24.54
CA HIS A 41 -11.88 -14.49 23.32
C HIS A 41 -10.64 -14.93 22.52
N PHE A 42 -9.50 -15.11 23.18
CA PHE A 42 -8.27 -15.56 22.53
C PHE A 42 -8.41 -16.97 21.95
N ASP A 43 -8.99 -17.91 22.69
CA ASP A 43 -9.20 -19.28 22.21
C ASP A 43 -10.17 -19.32 21.00
N SER A 44 -11.19 -18.47 21.00
CA SER A 44 -12.12 -18.31 19.85
C SER A 44 -11.41 -17.77 18.60
N GLN A 45 -10.56 -16.74 18.73
CA GLN A 45 -9.80 -16.18 17.62
C GLN A 45 -8.75 -17.15 17.07
N ILE A 46 -8.06 -17.89 17.96
CA ILE A 46 -7.08 -18.91 17.60
C ILE A 46 -7.78 -20.06 16.84
N LYS A 47 -8.91 -20.57 17.35
CA LYS A 47 -9.70 -21.61 16.67
C LYS A 47 -10.22 -21.15 15.31
N LYS A 48 -10.65 -19.89 15.18
CA LYS A 48 -11.10 -19.30 13.91
C LYS A 48 -9.96 -19.25 12.89
N LYS A 49 -8.77 -18.80 13.31
CA LYS A 49 -7.59 -18.70 12.45
C LYS A 49 -7.04 -20.08 12.05
N ILE A 50 -7.07 -21.06 12.95
CA ILE A 50 -6.72 -22.46 12.66
C ILE A 50 -7.69 -23.06 11.62
N ARG A 51 -9.01 -22.82 11.77
CA ARG A 51 -10.01 -23.29 10.79
C ARG A 51 -9.84 -22.64 9.42
N GLN A 52 -9.52 -21.35 9.37
CA GLN A 52 -9.24 -20.65 8.11
C GLN A 52 -8.00 -21.23 7.42
N ASN A 53 -6.88 -21.39 8.13
CA ASN A 53 -5.67 -22.00 7.60
C ASN A 53 -5.86 -23.45 7.14
N LEU A 54 -6.67 -24.25 7.86
CA LEU A 54 -7.01 -25.61 7.45
C LEU A 54 -7.87 -25.63 6.19
N THR A 55 -8.81 -24.69 6.06
CA THR A 55 -9.68 -24.56 4.88
C THR A 55 -8.88 -24.11 3.66
N GLU A 56 -7.98 -23.14 3.83
CA GLU A 56 -7.06 -22.69 2.76
C GLU A 56 -6.15 -23.83 2.31
N ARG A 57 -5.55 -24.58 3.25
CA ARG A 57 -4.76 -25.78 2.92
C ARG A 57 -5.55 -26.84 2.15
N LEU A 58 -6.78 -27.12 2.57
CA LEU A 58 -7.66 -28.07 1.89
C LEU A 58 -8.04 -27.59 0.48
N LEU A 59 -8.30 -26.29 0.32
CA LEU A 59 -8.60 -25.70 -0.98
C LEU A 59 -7.38 -25.74 -1.91
N ASP A 60 -6.18 -25.50 -1.40
CA ASP A 60 -4.93 -25.64 -2.15
C ASP A 60 -4.66 -27.09 -2.56
N GLU A 61 -4.90 -28.05 -1.67
CA GLU A 61 -4.76 -29.48 -1.98
C GLU A 61 -5.73 -29.92 -3.09
N ILE A 62 -7.01 -29.51 -2.99
CA ILE A 62 -8.04 -29.81 -4.00
C ILE A 62 -7.74 -29.12 -5.33
N ALA A 63 -7.27 -27.87 -5.30
CA ALA A 63 -6.90 -27.12 -6.50
C ALA A 63 -5.72 -27.78 -7.22
N ASN A 64 -4.71 -28.22 -6.47
CA ASN A 64 -3.53 -28.90 -6.99
C ASN A 64 -3.86 -30.29 -7.57
N GLU A 65 -4.77 -31.04 -6.95
CA GLU A 65 -5.23 -32.33 -7.47
C GLU A 65 -5.95 -32.16 -8.80
N LYS A 66 -6.89 -31.21 -8.89
CA LYS A 66 -7.62 -30.91 -10.14
C LYS A 66 -6.71 -30.37 -11.24
N LEU A 67 -5.72 -29.52 -10.90
CA LEU A 67 -4.76 -29.01 -11.85
C LEU A 67 -3.90 -30.14 -12.44
N ASN A 68 -3.48 -31.10 -11.61
CA ASN A 68 -2.76 -32.29 -12.05
C ASN A 68 -3.60 -33.18 -12.98
N GLU A 69 -4.90 -33.35 -12.71
CA GLU A 69 -5.80 -34.10 -13.59
C GLU A 69 -6.01 -33.40 -14.95
N ILE A 70 -6.16 -32.07 -14.95
CA ILE A 70 -6.32 -31.27 -16.17
C ILE A 70 -5.05 -31.35 -17.02
N THR A 71 -3.88 -31.25 -16.39
CA THR A 71 -2.58 -31.27 -17.09
C THR A 71 -2.32 -32.62 -17.75
N LYS A 72 -2.76 -33.74 -17.16
CA LYS A 72 -2.71 -35.08 -17.77
C LYS A 72 -3.61 -35.26 -18.99
N LYS A 73 -4.66 -34.43 -19.14
CA LYS A 73 -5.68 -34.55 -20.21
C LYS A 73 -5.43 -33.64 -21.40
N ILE A 74 -4.47 -32.71 -21.33
CA ILE A 74 -4.14 -31.80 -22.45
C ILE A 74 -3.01 -32.41 -23.29
N PRO A 75 -3.23 -32.70 -24.60
CA PRO A 75 -2.17 -33.19 -25.47
C PRO A 75 -1.03 -32.17 -25.58
N GLY A 76 0.22 -32.61 -25.38
CA GLY A 76 1.42 -31.78 -25.22
C GLY A 76 1.79 -30.82 -26.37
N ILE A 77 1.00 -30.78 -27.45
CA ILE A 77 1.23 -29.88 -28.59
C ILE A 77 0.52 -28.52 -28.40
N ILE A 78 -0.55 -28.45 -27.59
CA ILE A 78 -1.33 -27.20 -27.41
C ILE A 78 -0.73 -26.27 -26.34
N ALA A 79 0.01 -26.83 -25.37
CA ALA A 79 0.57 -26.06 -24.24
C ALA A 79 1.75 -25.14 -24.63
N ASN A 80 2.49 -25.42 -25.70
CA ASN A 80 3.73 -24.67 -25.97
C ASN A 80 3.56 -23.42 -26.84
N ASN A 81 2.42 -23.27 -27.52
CA ASN A 81 2.25 -22.23 -28.55
C ASN A 81 1.10 -21.24 -28.29
N THR A 82 0.44 -21.31 -27.13
CA THR A 82 -0.59 -20.35 -26.73
C THR A 82 -0.15 -19.54 -25.50
N PRO A 83 -0.58 -18.27 -25.36
CA PRO A 83 -0.29 -17.48 -24.17
C PRO A 83 -0.74 -18.17 -22.88
N ALA A 84 -1.90 -18.83 -22.89
CA ALA A 84 -2.40 -19.62 -21.77
C ALA A 84 -1.51 -20.84 -21.46
N GLY A 85 -0.98 -21.52 -22.49
CA GLY A 85 -0.10 -22.67 -22.31
C GLY A 85 1.27 -22.31 -21.70
N LYS A 86 1.82 -21.13 -22.02
CA LYS A 86 3.04 -20.61 -21.37
C LYS A 86 2.82 -20.28 -19.89
N VAL A 87 1.65 -19.80 -19.51
CA VAL A 87 1.30 -19.54 -18.10
C VAL A 87 1.13 -20.87 -17.33
N ILE A 88 0.51 -21.88 -17.96
CA ILE A 88 0.32 -23.19 -17.34
C ILE A 88 1.64 -23.95 -17.17
N SER A 89 2.59 -23.84 -18.11
CA SER A 89 3.90 -24.52 -17.95
C SER A 89 4.70 -23.98 -16.77
N ILE A 90 4.59 -22.68 -16.48
CA ILE A 90 5.20 -22.01 -15.32
C ILE A 90 4.55 -22.52 -14.02
N LEU A 91 3.23 -22.78 -14.02
CA LEU A 91 2.49 -23.24 -12.83
C LEU A 91 2.61 -24.76 -12.57
N SER A 92 2.80 -25.58 -13.60
CA SER A 92 2.84 -27.06 -13.46
C SER A 92 4.16 -27.64 -12.93
N GLY A 93 5.20 -26.82 -12.75
CA GLY A 93 6.50 -27.20 -12.18
C GLY A 93 6.52 -27.29 -10.65
N GLY A 94 5.38 -27.61 -10.02
CA GLY A 94 5.21 -27.59 -8.56
C GLY A 94 6.08 -28.58 -7.80
N ALA A 95 7.29 -28.17 -7.43
CA ALA A 95 8.02 -28.77 -6.34
C ALA A 95 7.48 -28.23 -5.01
N LYS A 96 7.12 -29.12 -4.07
CA LYS A 96 6.94 -28.77 -2.65
C LYS A 96 8.22 -28.09 -2.18
N MET A 97 8.19 -26.81 -1.83
CA MET A 97 9.38 -26.15 -1.26
C MET A 97 9.06 -25.34 -0.02
N ALA A 98 9.83 -25.67 1.03
CA ALA A 98 10.00 -24.84 2.20
C ALA A 98 10.92 -23.67 1.82
N PHE A 99 10.49 -22.44 2.09
CA PHE A 99 11.33 -21.26 1.97
C PHE A 99 12.49 -21.38 2.96
N THR A 100 13.73 -21.35 2.47
CA THR A 100 14.90 -21.20 3.34
C THR A 100 15.38 -19.76 3.19
N ILE A 101 15.02 -18.92 4.15
CA ILE A 101 15.58 -17.57 4.27
C ILE A 101 16.97 -17.76 4.86
N SER A 102 18.00 -17.69 4.01
CA SER A 102 19.38 -17.67 4.48
C SER A 102 19.80 -16.20 4.62
N PRO A 103 20.15 -15.71 5.82
CA PRO A 103 20.84 -14.42 5.92
C PRO A 103 22.13 -14.52 5.11
N ALA A 104 22.50 -13.42 4.43
CA ALA A 104 23.79 -13.35 3.76
C ALA A 104 24.90 -13.67 4.77
N GLY A 105 25.53 -14.83 4.61
CA GLY A 105 26.61 -15.25 5.48
C GLY A 105 27.82 -14.33 5.29
N PRO A 106 28.64 -14.11 6.33
CA PRO A 106 29.90 -13.38 6.18
C PRO A 106 30.78 -14.10 5.15
N GLY A 107 31.08 -13.42 4.02
CA GLY A 107 31.95 -13.94 2.96
C GLY A 107 31.26 -14.31 1.64
N SER A 108 29.95 -14.09 1.47
CA SER A 108 29.33 -14.17 0.14
C SER A 108 29.84 -13.03 -0.75
N ASP A 109 30.47 -13.39 -1.88
CA ASP A 109 30.84 -12.43 -2.93
C ASP A 109 29.56 -11.75 -3.46
N MET A 110 29.42 -10.46 -3.16
CA MET A 110 28.26 -9.65 -3.55
C MET A 110 28.51 -8.83 -4.82
N SER A 111 29.63 -9.07 -5.51
CA SER A 111 29.88 -8.40 -6.78
C SER A 111 28.81 -8.80 -7.80
N GLY A 112 28.16 -7.80 -8.41
CA GLY A 112 27.11 -8.00 -9.42
C GLY A 112 25.68 -8.17 -8.88
N SER A 113 25.45 -8.02 -7.57
CA SER A 113 24.10 -8.02 -7.01
C SER A 113 23.49 -6.61 -6.97
N CYS A 114 22.17 -6.50 -7.17
CA CYS A 114 21.42 -5.26 -6.92
C CYS A 114 20.41 -5.46 -5.79
N ALA A 115 20.16 -4.38 -5.04
CA ALA A 115 19.10 -4.34 -4.04
C ALA A 115 17.88 -3.65 -4.63
N SER A 116 16.69 -4.22 -4.37
CA SER A 116 15.43 -3.59 -4.74
C SER A 116 14.38 -3.80 -3.66
N SER A 117 13.51 -2.81 -3.48
CA SER A 117 12.33 -2.95 -2.63
C SER A 117 11.27 -3.82 -3.31
N GLU A 118 10.37 -4.41 -2.51
CA GLU A 118 9.20 -5.12 -3.03
C GLU A 118 8.39 -4.27 -3.99
N GLY A 119 8.16 -2.99 -3.66
CA GLY A 119 7.42 -2.06 -4.50
C GLY A 119 8.09 -1.80 -5.84
N GLU A 120 9.42 -1.63 -5.86
CA GLU A 120 10.17 -1.50 -7.12
C GLU A 120 10.05 -2.75 -8.00
N LEU A 121 10.14 -3.94 -7.41
CA LEU A 121 9.98 -5.20 -8.15
C LEU A 121 8.57 -5.39 -8.66
N PHE A 122 7.57 -5.14 -7.81
CA PHE A 122 6.17 -5.24 -8.17
C PHE A 122 5.86 -4.31 -9.35
N GLN A 123 6.31 -3.06 -9.28
CA GLN A 123 6.09 -2.09 -10.35
C GLN A 123 6.84 -2.48 -11.63
N TYR A 124 8.08 -2.96 -11.56
CA TYR A 124 8.81 -3.49 -12.73
C TYR A 124 8.02 -4.59 -13.44
N PHE A 125 7.43 -5.54 -12.69
CA PHE A 125 6.64 -6.61 -13.27
C PHE A 125 5.28 -6.14 -13.77
N SER A 126 4.64 -5.21 -13.07
CA SER A 126 3.37 -4.61 -13.48
C SER A 126 3.52 -3.92 -14.84
N ASP A 127 4.57 -3.09 -15.00
CA ASP A 127 4.87 -2.39 -16.26
C ASP A 127 5.22 -3.38 -17.38
N ARG A 128 6.04 -4.39 -17.09
CA ARG A 128 6.51 -5.37 -18.08
C ARG A 128 5.41 -6.28 -18.58
N PHE A 129 4.46 -6.66 -17.71
CA PHE A 129 3.44 -7.66 -18.02
C PHE A 129 2.04 -7.08 -18.20
N GLY A 130 1.85 -5.77 -18.00
CA GLY A 130 0.62 -5.06 -18.36
C GLY A 130 -0.50 -5.18 -17.32
N GLY A 131 -0.19 -4.99 -16.04
CA GLY A 131 -1.21 -4.69 -15.02
C GLY A 131 -0.86 -5.09 -13.59
N PRO A 132 -1.49 -4.46 -12.58
CA PRO A 132 -1.24 -4.65 -11.15
C PRO A 132 -1.82 -5.97 -10.56
N GLY A 133 -2.12 -6.96 -11.41
CA GLY A 133 -2.77 -8.21 -10.99
C GLY A 133 -1.80 -9.30 -10.52
N MET A 134 -2.35 -10.41 -10.01
CA MET A 134 -1.66 -11.63 -9.54
C MET A 134 -0.40 -12.06 -10.33
N ALA A 135 -0.28 -11.70 -11.62
CA ALA A 135 0.91 -11.93 -12.42
C ALA A 135 2.18 -11.23 -11.88
N ALA A 136 2.08 -9.98 -11.40
CA ALA A 136 3.21 -9.28 -10.79
C ALA A 136 3.62 -9.94 -9.47
N ASN A 137 2.65 -10.26 -8.60
CA ASN A 137 2.91 -11.02 -7.38
C ASN A 137 3.52 -12.40 -7.67
N ASN A 138 2.97 -13.14 -8.63
CA ASN A 138 3.51 -14.45 -9.03
C ASN A 138 4.92 -14.34 -9.61
N ALA A 139 5.24 -13.25 -10.32
CA ALA A 139 6.58 -12.99 -10.84
C ALA A 139 7.57 -12.70 -9.69
N VAL A 140 7.20 -11.85 -8.73
CA VAL A 140 8.01 -11.59 -7.52
C VAL A 140 8.24 -12.88 -6.74
N ILE A 141 7.19 -13.68 -6.51
CA ILE A 141 7.28 -14.98 -5.83
C ILE A 141 8.15 -15.96 -6.65
N SER A 142 8.01 -15.99 -7.97
CA SER A 142 8.81 -16.87 -8.84
C SER A 142 10.30 -16.50 -8.79
N LEU A 143 10.65 -15.22 -8.75
CA LEU A 143 12.03 -14.77 -8.59
C LEU A 143 12.59 -15.10 -7.21
N ALA A 144 11.77 -14.94 -6.16
CA ALA A 144 12.11 -15.40 -4.80
C ALA A 144 12.44 -16.90 -4.77
N ASN A 145 11.77 -17.71 -5.61
CA ASN A 145 11.88 -19.17 -5.60
C ASN A 145 13.00 -19.74 -6.49
N GLN A 146 13.62 -18.94 -7.37
CA GLN A 146 14.65 -19.43 -8.30
C GLN A 146 16.05 -19.58 -7.66
N GLY A 147 16.20 -19.29 -6.35
CA GLY A 147 17.50 -19.36 -5.66
C GLY A 147 18.51 -18.30 -6.11
N THR A 148 18.08 -17.35 -6.94
CA THR A 148 18.86 -16.21 -7.44
C THR A 148 18.63 -14.94 -6.62
N THR A 149 17.81 -15.03 -5.58
CA THR A 149 17.42 -13.90 -4.73
C THR A 149 17.56 -14.25 -3.25
N ASP A 150 18.12 -13.32 -2.48
CA ASP A 150 18.13 -13.38 -1.01
C ASP A 150 17.21 -12.28 -0.48
N VAL A 151 16.33 -12.60 0.47
CA VAL A 151 15.56 -11.58 1.20
C VAL A 151 16.44 -11.01 2.31
N ILE A 152 16.79 -9.72 2.23
CA ILE A 152 17.72 -9.05 3.14
C ILE A 152 16.99 -8.41 4.33
N SER A 153 15.78 -7.89 4.12
CA SER A 153 14.97 -7.21 5.16
C SER A 153 13.49 -7.54 4.98
N LYS A 154 12.71 -7.50 6.07
CA LYS A 154 11.28 -7.83 6.09
C LYS A 154 10.32 -6.66 5.95
N ASP A 155 10.76 -5.42 6.19
CA ASP A 155 9.83 -4.28 6.08
C ASP A 155 10.53 -2.94 5.79
N PRO A 156 10.23 -2.28 4.64
CA PRO A 156 9.70 -2.94 3.44
C PRO A 156 10.64 -4.08 3.01
N PHE A 157 10.11 -5.15 2.41
CA PHE A 157 10.96 -6.25 1.98
C PHE A 157 12.04 -5.73 1.00
N LYS A 158 13.31 -5.96 1.35
CA LYS A 158 14.44 -5.64 0.48
C LYS A 158 14.99 -6.96 -0.05
N TYR A 159 15.03 -7.08 -1.37
CA TYR A 159 15.53 -8.23 -2.08
C TYR A 159 16.94 -7.92 -2.58
N LEU A 160 17.88 -8.82 -2.32
CA LEU A 160 19.14 -8.90 -3.05
C LEU A 160 18.91 -9.80 -4.24
N ILE A 161 19.20 -9.30 -5.43
CA ILE A 161 19.06 -10.05 -6.67
C ILE A 161 20.47 -10.24 -7.22
N ARG A 162 20.88 -11.50 -7.38
CA ARG A 162 22.24 -11.87 -7.82
C ARG A 162 22.38 -11.96 -9.34
N ASP A 163 21.28 -11.82 -10.08
CA ASP A 163 21.27 -11.86 -11.54
C ASP A 163 21.66 -10.49 -12.11
N SER A 164 22.88 -10.40 -12.64
CA SER A 164 23.42 -9.16 -13.19
C SER A 164 22.64 -8.63 -14.41
N GLU A 165 22.08 -9.51 -15.24
CA GLU A 165 21.28 -9.09 -16.40
C GLU A 165 19.93 -8.53 -15.95
N PHE A 166 19.31 -9.18 -14.96
CA PHE A 166 18.11 -8.63 -14.33
C PHE A 166 18.39 -7.29 -13.65
N CYS A 167 19.51 -7.16 -12.94
CA CYS A 167 19.91 -5.92 -12.28
C CYS A 167 20.17 -4.78 -13.25
N GLU A 168 20.78 -5.05 -14.41
CA GLU A 168 20.94 -4.06 -15.47
C GLU A 168 19.58 -3.63 -16.02
N LYS A 169 18.66 -4.56 -16.26
CA LYS A 169 17.29 -4.25 -16.72
C LYS A 169 16.48 -3.48 -15.68
N LEU A 170 16.58 -3.85 -14.41
CA LEU A 170 15.87 -3.21 -13.31
C LEU A 170 16.41 -1.79 -13.06
N SER A 171 17.73 -1.61 -13.09
CA SER A 171 18.34 -0.29 -12.95
C SER A 171 18.06 0.63 -14.14
N ALA A 172 18.06 0.09 -15.37
CA ALA A 172 17.64 0.81 -16.56
C ALA A 172 16.13 1.10 -16.58
N TRP A 173 15.32 0.26 -15.93
CA TRP A 173 13.87 0.44 -15.84
C TRP A 173 13.47 1.53 -14.86
N LYS A 174 14.28 1.85 -13.83
CA LYS A 174 13.93 2.85 -12.82
C LYS A 174 13.33 4.08 -13.49
N ASN A 175 12.00 4.18 -13.43
CA ASN A 175 11.29 5.27 -14.06
C ASN A 175 11.86 6.54 -13.44
N PRO A 176 12.34 7.50 -14.25
CA PRO A 176 12.85 8.73 -13.69
C PRO A 176 11.77 9.29 -12.78
N ALA A 177 12.15 9.62 -11.53
CA ALA A 177 11.22 10.17 -10.56
C ALA A 177 10.40 11.27 -11.24
N PRO A 178 9.06 11.22 -11.13
CA PRO A 178 8.21 12.10 -11.90
C PRO A 178 8.58 13.54 -11.57
N THR A 179 8.78 14.36 -12.61
CA THR A 179 9.23 15.75 -12.40
C THR A 179 8.10 16.54 -11.78
N LEU A 180 8.23 16.86 -10.49
CA LEU A 180 7.20 17.60 -9.76
C LEU A 180 7.09 19.03 -10.29
N SER A 181 5.86 19.44 -10.62
CA SER A 181 5.53 20.86 -10.81
C SER A 181 5.80 21.67 -9.54
N ASN A 182 5.97 22.99 -9.64
CA ASN A 182 6.20 23.85 -8.47
C ASN A 182 5.05 23.76 -7.45
N ALA A 183 3.79 23.65 -7.92
CA ALA A 183 2.62 23.46 -7.07
C ALA A 183 2.68 22.12 -6.32
N ALA A 184 3.03 21.03 -7.03
CA ALA A 184 3.16 19.71 -6.40
C ALA A 184 4.28 19.69 -5.35
N ARG A 185 5.45 20.27 -5.67
CA ARG A 185 6.57 20.38 -4.73
C ARG A 185 6.19 21.16 -3.48
N TYR A 186 5.44 22.26 -3.64
CA TYR A 186 4.93 23.03 -2.50
C TYR A 186 4.01 22.19 -1.61
N LEU A 187 3.04 21.47 -2.21
CA LEU A 187 2.10 20.63 -1.47
C LEU A 187 2.80 19.46 -0.76
N VAL A 188 3.77 18.81 -1.40
CA VAL A 188 4.60 17.77 -0.75
C VAL A 188 5.29 18.32 0.49
N GLN A 189 5.94 19.48 0.39
CA GLN A 189 6.60 20.10 1.55
C GLN A 189 5.61 20.54 2.64
N GLN A 190 4.44 21.01 2.24
CA GLN A 190 3.36 21.34 3.18
C GLN A 190 2.88 20.10 3.94
N HIS A 191 2.71 18.97 3.27
CA HIS A 191 2.32 17.70 3.89
C HIS A 191 3.40 17.17 4.84
N ILE A 192 4.67 17.18 4.45
CA ILE A 192 5.79 16.82 5.36
C ILE A 192 5.73 17.71 6.61
N HIS A 193 5.62 19.02 6.43
CA HIS A 193 5.57 19.96 7.55
C HIS A 193 4.37 19.69 8.47
N GLN A 194 3.18 19.40 7.91
CA GLN A 194 1.98 19.11 8.69
C GLN A 194 2.08 17.75 9.41
N GLY A 195 2.42 16.69 8.67
CA GLY A 195 2.56 15.33 9.16
C GLY A 195 3.67 15.15 10.19
N CYS A 196 4.76 15.91 10.07
CA CYS A 196 5.87 15.90 11.03
C CYS A 196 5.77 17.00 12.11
N GLU A 197 4.64 17.70 12.19
CA GLU A 197 4.39 18.74 13.21
C GLU A 197 5.44 19.86 13.23
N GLY A 198 5.86 20.27 12.04
CA GLY A 198 6.88 21.28 11.82
C GLY A 198 8.31 20.78 11.90
N ARG A 199 8.53 19.51 12.27
CA ARG A 199 9.84 18.87 12.16
C ARG A 199 10.19 18.57 10.71
N SER A 200 11.47 18.33 10.49
CA SER A 200 11.98 17.79 9.22
C SER A 200 11.44 16.38 8.96
N GLY A 201 11.35 16.03 7.68
CA GLY A 201 11.00 14.71 7.21
C GLY A 201 11.22 14.58 5.71
N SER A 202 10.94 13.38 5.20
CA SER A 202 10.95 13.05 3.78
C SER A 202 9.61 12.47 3.37
N PHE A 203 9.31 12.54 2.08
CA PHE A 203 8.17 11.89 1.46
C PHE A 203 8.72 10.90 0.45
N SER A 204 8.44 9.60 0.64
CA SER A 204 8.87 8.60 -0.34
C SER A 204 8.14 8.83 -1.67
N GLU A 205 8.85 8.59 -2.79
CA GLU A 205 8.29 8.70 -4.14
C GLU A 205 7.04 7.82 -4.32
N GLN A 206 6.95 6.70 -3.60
CA GLN A 206 5.81 5.77 -3.63
C GLN A 206 4.49 6.41 -3.18
N GLY A 207 4.54 7.42 -2.31
CA GLY A 207 3.33 8.12 -1.86
C GLY A 207 3.01 9.37 -2.65
N ILE A 208 3.72 9.61 -3.75
CA ILE A 208 3.48 10.74 -4.66
C ILE A 208 3.03 10.18 -6.00
N THR A 209 1.73 10.26 -6.30
CA THR A 209 1.21 9.86 -7.60
C THR A 209 0.92 11.08 -8.46
N ILE A 210 1.55 11.14 -9.64
CA ILE A 210 1.27 12.16 -10.67
C ILE A 210 0.61 11.46 -11.86
N THR A 211 -0.62 11.82 -12.15
CA THR A 211 -1.38 11.25 -13.26
C THR A 211 -2.60 12.12 -13.56
N ASP A 212 -3.14 12.03 -14.78
CA ASP A 212 -4.38 12.71 -15.16
C ASP A 212 -5.58 11.90 -14.65
N LEU A 213 -6.31 12.46 -13.68
CA LEU A 213 -7.42 11.78 -13.01
C LEU A 213 -8.78 12.12 -13.63
N ASP A 214 -8.93 13.28 -14.28
CA ASP A 214 -10.19 13.73 -14.90
C ASP A 214 -10.24 13.62 -16.43
N GLY A 215 -9.11 13.31 -17.06
CA GLY A 215 -8.96 13.11 -18.50
C GLY A 215 -8.81 14.42 -19.26
N ASP A 216 -8.36 15.49 -18.62
CA ASP A 216 -8.14 16.80 -19.26
C ASP A 216 -6.76 16.94 -19.94
N GLY A 217 -5.93 15.89 -19.86
CA GLY A 217 -4.58 15.82 -20.42
C GLY A 217 -3.52 16.48 -19.53
N ARG A 218 -3.82 16.75 -18.26
CA ARG A 218 -2.91 17.45 -17.34
C ARG A 218 -2.71 16.66 -16.06
N ASP A 219 -1.50 16.76 -15.54
CA ASP A 219 -1.09 16.04 -14.34
C ASP A 219 -1.79 16.56 -13.07
N ASP A 220 -2.58 15.70 -12.45
CA ASP A 220 -3.11 15.85 -11.10
C ASP A 220 -2.13 15.24 -10.07
N LEU A 221 -2.50 15.29 -8.79
CA LEU A 221 -1.64 14.84 -7.70
C LEU A 221 -2.43 14.07 -6.63
N ILE A 222 -1.93 12.91 -6.25
CA ILE A 222 -2.34 12.22 -5.03
C ILE A 222 -1.13 12.18 -4.09
N LEU A 223 -1.35 12.57 -2.84
CA LEU A 223 -0.38 12.44 -1.75
C LEU A 223 -0.92 11.45 -0.71
N SER A 224 -0.15 10.41 -0.42
CA SER A 224 -0.45 9.40 0.60
C SER A 224 0.47 9.58 1.80
N ASP A 225 -0.08 10.03 2.93
CA ASP A 225 0.73 10.36 4.11
C ASP A 225 1.34 9.11 4.78
N GLU A 226 0.95 7.91 4.35
CA GLU A 226 1.58 6.65 4.78
C GLU A 226 3.07 6.57 4.45
N TRP A 227 3.52 7.37 3.48
CA TRP A 227 4.89 7.41 2.98
C TRP A 227 5.69 8.62 3.47
N ILE A 228 5.17 9.35 4.46
CA ILE A 228 5.90 10.42 5.14
C ILE A 228 6.75 9.80 6.25
N GLU A 229 8.04 10.06 6.19
CA GLU A 229 9.03 9.68 7.19
C GLU A 229 9.50 10.93 7.94
N CYS A 230 9.17 11.02 9.22
CA CYS A 230 9.57 12.15 10.06
C CYS A 230 10.89 11.88 10.78
N GLU A 231 11.69 12.92 10.98
CA GLU A 231 12.91 12.81 11.79
C GLU A 231 12.57 12.74 13.29
N GLY A 232 13.25 11.87 14.03
CA GLY A 232 13.17 11.77 15.50
C GLY A 232 12.54 10.47 16.02
N ALA A 233 12.02 10.52 17.25
CA ALA A 233 11.49 9.34 17.96
C ALA A 233 10.18 8.80 17.35
N GLN A 234 9.36 9.69 16.79
CA GLN A 234 8.17 9.33 16.01
C GLN A 234 8.49 9.52 14.54
N GLN A 235 8.70 8.40 13.84
CA GLN A 235 9.04 8.36 12.43
C GLN A 235 7.82 8.41 11.50
N GLN A 236 6.63 8.11 12.02
CA GLN A 236 5.39 8.12 11.23
C GLN A 236 4.71 9.49 11.28
N SER A 237 4.07 9.88 10.17
CA SER A 237 3.20 11.07 10.12
C SER A 237 2.11 11.05 11.20
N LYS A 238 1.82 12.21 11.79
CA LYS A 238 0.69 12.38 12.73
C LYS A 238 -0.68 12.24 12.07
N THR A 239 -0.76 12.35 10.75
CA THR A 239 -2.00 12.16 9.97
C THR A 239 -2.29 10.66 9.76
N CYS A 240 -1.35 9.79 10.14
CA CYS A 240 -1.60 8.37 10.25
C CYS A 240 -2.25 8.03 11.59
N GLY A 241 -3.39 7.34 11.52
CA GLY A 241 -3.95 6.63 12.65
C GLY A 241 -3.24 5.29 12.88
N THR A 242 -3.83 4.43 13.70
CA THR A 242 -3.26 3.11 14.04
C THR A 242 -3.28 2.10 12.88
N LYS A 243 -4.02 2.36 11.80
CA LYS A 243 -4.22 1.40 10.69
C LYS A 243 -4.19 2.01 9.29
N VAL A 244 -4.49 3.29 9.15
CA VAL A 244 -4.63 3.98 7.87
C VAL A 244 -4.12 5.39 8.02
N CYS A 245 -3.73 6.01 6.91
CA CYS A 245 -3.28 7.38 6.84
C CYS A 245 -4.22 8.21 5.98
N GLU A 246 -4.17 9.53 6.14
CA GLU A 246 -4.83 10.43 5.21
C GLU A 246 -4.17 10.34 3.83
N ALA A 247 -5.00 10.34 2.81
CA ALA A 247 -4.61 10.54 1.44
C ALA A 247 -5.42 11.68 0.84
N ILE A 248 -4.78 12.54 0.07
CA ILE A 248 -5.41 13.74 -0.48
C ILE A 248 -5.26 13.75 -1.99
N VAL A 249 -6.37 14.03 -2.67
CA VAL A 249 -6.43 14.20 -4.11
C VAL A 249 -6.52 15.68 -4.43
N TYR A 250 -5.58 16.13 -5.26
CA TYR A 250 -5.51 17.47 -5.81
C TYR A 250 -5.70 17.42 -7.31
N MET A 251 -6.61 18.26 -7.81
CA MET A 251 -6.85 18.39 -9.25
C MET A 251 -6.23 19.66 -9.78
N ARG A 252 -5.71 19.62 -11.00
CA ARG A 252 -5.11 20.78 -11.62
C ARG A 252 -6.18 21.74 -12.14
N ARG A 253 -6.07 23.01 -11.72
CA ARG A 253 -6.97 24.09 -12.13
C ARG A 253 -6.13 25.31 -12.53
N GLY A 254 -5.94 25.50 -13.84
CA GLY A 254 -4.96 26.47 -14.33
C GLY A 254 -3.55 26.17 -13.78
N SER A 255 -2.88 27.13 -13.15
CA SER A 255 -1.53 26.94 -12.59
C SER A 255 -1.51 26.32 -11.18
N THR A 256 -2.66 26.12 -10.54
CA THR A 256 -2.77 25.60 -9.18
C THR A 256 -3.20 24.13 -9.16
N LEU A 257 -2.99 23.50 -8.00
CA LEU A 257 -3.50 22.20 -7.63
C LEU A 257 -4.47 22.42 -6.47
N ASP A 258 -5.75 22.14 -6.70
CA ASP A 258 -6.81 22.40 -5.74
C ASP A 258 -7.21 21.09 -5.08
N ARG A 259 -7.28 21.06 -3.74
CA ARG A 259 -7.76 19.88 -2.99
C ARG A 259 -9.23 19.65 -3.34
N VAL A 260 -9.56 18.47 -3.86
CA VAL A 260 -10.94 18.13 -4.24
C VAL A 260 -11.56 17.08 -3.34
N THR A 261 -10.77 16.17 -2.78
CA THR A 261 -11.23 15.15 -1.84
C THR A 261 -10.07 14.64 -1.00
N SER A 262 -10.39 13.96 0.10
CA SER A 262 -9.46 13.24 0.95
C SER A 262 -10.14 12.03 1.55
N PHE A 263 -9.36 11.00 1.86
CA PHE A 263 -9.85 9.76 2.45
C PHE A 263 -8.81 9.17 3.39
N ASN A 264 -9.25 8.29 4.28
CA ASN A 264 -8.36 7.54 5.16
C ASN A 264 -8.23 6.12 4.61
N GLY A 265 -7.02 5.74 4.23
CA GLY A 265 -6.73 4.45 3.63
C GLY A 265 -5.26 4.07 3.69
N THR A 266 -4.93 2.93 3.11
CA THR A 266 -3.55 2.49 2.85
C THR A 266 -3.49 1.74 1.52
N GLY A 267 -2.30 1.64 0.95
CA GLY A 267 -2.07 0.91 -0.29
C GLY A 267 -2.84 1.53 -1.46
N ILE A 268 -2.62 2.83 -1.68
CA ILE A 268 -3.26 3.53 -2.79
C ILE A 268 -2.71 2.98 -4.10
N GLU A 269 -3.62 2.58 -4.98
CA GLU A 269 -3.34 2.14 -6.32
C GLU A 269 -4.14 3.00 -7.30
N VAL A 270 -3.49 3.46 -8.38
CA VAL A 270 -4.18 4.15 -9.46
C VAL A 270 -4.16 3.28 -10.71
N GLY A 271 -5.35 2.93 -11.19
CA GLY A 271 -5.53 2.13 -12.39
C GLY A 271 -5.13 2.88 -13.65
N HIS A 272 -5.28 2.23 -14.80
CA HIS A 272 -4.99 2.82 -16.12
C HIS A 272 -6.25 3.38 -16.79
N GLY A 273 -6.07 4.27 -17.77
CA GLY A 273 -7.13 4.82 -18.63
C GLY A 273 -7.19 6.35 -18.58
N GLU A 274 -8.05 6.94 -19.42
CA GLU A 274 -8.24 8.42 -19.47
C GLU A 274 -8.82 8.99 -18.17
N ARG A 275 -9.58 8.17 -17.42
CA ARG A 275 -10.13 8.52 -16.10
C ARG A 275 -9.90 7.34 -15.17
N PRO A 276 -8.67 7.22 -14.63
CA PRO A 276 -8.29 6.05 -13.86
C PRO A 276 -9.16 5.90 -12.62
N THR A 277 -9.31 4.66 -12.17
CA THR A 277 -9.93 4.34 -10.88
C THR A 277 -8.84 4.30 -9.83
N VAL A 278 -9.07 4.99 -8.71
CA VAL A 278 -8.21 4.92 -7.53
C VAL A 278 -8.80 3.88 -6.58
N SER A 279 -7.97 2.95 -6.12
CA SER A 279 -8.33 1.95 -5.11
C SER A 279 -7.43 2.05 -3.88
N PHE A 280 -7.97 1.72 -2.72
CA PHE A 280 -7.23 1.66 -1.46
C PHE A 280 -7.94 0.75 -0.44
N LEU A 281 -7.24 0.37 0.61
CA LEU A 281 -7.79 -0.41 1.72
C LEU A 281 -8.29 0.51 2.84
N GLN A 282 -9.53 0.27 3.29
CA GLN A 282 -10.13 0.98 4.43
C GLN A 282 -9.72 0.36 5.77
N HIS A 283 -10.17 0.95 6.87
CA HIS A 283 -9.90 0.48 8.24
C HIS A 283 -10.29 -1.00 8.50
N ASP A 284 -11.32 -1.50 7.80
CA ASP A 284 -11.80 -2.88 7.87
C ASP A 284 -11.14 -3.80 6.83
N LEU A 285 -10.10 -3.31 6.15
CA LEU A 285 -9.41 -3.97 5.04
C LEU A 285 -10.30 -4.23 3.82
N SER A 286 -11.48 -3.61 3.75
CA SER A 286 -12.28 -3.64 2.54
C SER A 286 -11.63 -2.77 1.46
N ASN A 287 -11.75 -3.21 0.22
CA ASN A 287 -11.26 -2.46 -0.94
C ASN A 287 -12.28 -1.40 -1.33
N PHE A 288 -11.90 -0.13 -1.25
CA PHE A 288 -12.72 0.98 -1.73
C PHE A 288 -12.17 1.49 -3.06
N LYS A 289 -13.08 1.81 -3.97
CA LYS A 289 -12.75 2.29 -5.31
C LYS A 289 -13.52 3.56 -5.63
N PHE A 290 -12.84 4.54 -6.19
CA PHE A 290 -13.48 5.75 -6.69
C PHE A 290 -12.79 6.26 -7.96
N GLY A 291 -13.48 7.11 -8.71
CA GLY A 291 -12.92 7.72 -9.91
C GLY A 291 -13.74 8.91 -10.36
N TRP A 292 -13.20 9.69 -11.28
CA TRP A 292 -13.88 10.85 -11.84
C TRP A 292 -15.06 10.41 -12.71
N ASP A 293 -16.24 10.98 -12.48
CA ASP A 293 -17.46 10.71 -13.28
C ASP A 293 -17.71 11.75 -14.39
N GLY A 294 -16.85 12.76 -14.50
CA GLY A 294 -17.02 13.92 -15.36
C GLY A 294 -17.27 15.22 -14.60
N ASN A 295 -17.75 15.14 -13.35
CA ASN A 295 -18.06 16.29 -12.51
C ASN A 295 -17.43 16.23 -11.12
N GLN A 296 -17.31 15.02 -10.55
CA GLN A 296 -16.71 14.81 -9.23
C GLN A 296 -16.16 13.39 -9.08
N PHE A 297 -15.43 13.15 -8.00
CA PHE A 297 -15.06 11.80 -7.61
C PHE A 297 -16.26 11.07 -7.00
N ARG A 298 -16.56 9.88 -7.51
CA ARG A 298 -17.63 8.99 -7.02
C ARG A 298 -17.10 7.58 -6.78
N GLN A 299 -17.71 6.89 -5.83
CA GLN A 299 -17.48 5.45 -5.64
C GLN A 299 -17.85 4.69 -6.92
N ARG A 300 -17.04 3.70 -7.29
CA ARG A 300 -17.26 2.81 -8.44
C ARG A 300 -17.55 1.38 -8.02
#